data_AF-A0A1W6LIT1-F1
#
_entry.id   AF-A0A1W6LIT1-F1
#
_cell.length_a   1.000
_cell.length_b   1.000
_cell.length_c   1.000
_cell.angle_alpha   90.00
_cell.angle_beta   90.00
_cell.angle_gamma   90.00
#
_symmetry.space_group_name_H-M   'P 1'
#
loop_
_entity.id
_entity.type
_entity.pdbx_description
1 polymer ?
#
loop_
_entity_poly.entity_id
_entity_poly.type
_entity_poly.pdbx_seq_one_letter_code
_entity_poly.pdbx_strand_id
1 'polypeptide(L)'
;MKKMLVVFAFCFAVFNAEGAVDWNINSSQLIENGSYGNIRIFDGQSEQTIVEMSGGSCLSVITHDTSKFDLHSGSADVITVYDSSAVNLFGGAVESVYVNTGILNLYGYDLSIQNHDVSNGIFNLTGYWENGAAFEIYFERAYLDQNTFLHEVPEPATVLFFGLAGGVLYNRRKA
;
A
#
# COMPACT_ATOMS: atom_id res chain seq x y z
N MET A 1 29.12 -37.85 45.04
CA MET A 1 29.34 -37.08 43.79
C MET A 1 28.03 -37.08 43.01
N LYS A 2 27.33 -35.94 42.93
CA LYS A 2 26.06 -35.81 42.19
C LYS A 2 26.37 -35.70 40.68
N LYS A 3 25.87 -36.64 39.88
CA LYS A 3 25.96 -36.58 38.42
C LYS A 3 24.88 -35.63 37.92
N MET A 4 25.28 -34.53 37.30
CA MET A 4 24.39 -33.53 36.74
C MET A 4 24.12 -33.90 35.28
N LEU A 5 22.87 -34.26 34.99
CA LEU A 5 22.41 -34.58 33.64
C LEU A 5 22.10 -33.27 32.92
N VAL A 6 22.88 -32.94 31.89
CA VAL A 6 22.60 -31.81 31.02
C VAL A 6 21.79 -32.33 29.83
N VAL A 7 20.54 -31.88 29.73
CA VAL A 7 19.66 -32.21 28.60
C VAL A 7 19.71 -31.05 27.61
N PHE A 8 20.22 -31.32 26.41
CA PHE A 8 20.16 -30.38 25.30
C PHE A 8 18.87 -30.61 24.52
N ALA A 9 17.96 -29.64 24.55
CA ALA A 9 16.80 -29.61 23.68
C ALA A 9 17.19 -28.98 22.35
N PHE A 10 17.17 -29.77 21.27
CA PHE A 10 17.28 -29.28 19.90
C PHE A 10 15.88 -28.99 19.37
N CYS A 11 15.52 -27.71 19.27
CA CYS A 11 14.33 -27.30 18.54
C CYS A 11 14.62 -27.34 17.03
N PHE A 12 14.06 -28.32 16.33
CA PHE A 12 14.01 -28.31 14.88
C PHE A 12 12.88 -27.38 14.45
N ALA A 13 13.22 -26.19 13.96
CA ALA A 13 12.27 -25.37 13.23
C ALA A 13 12.03 -26.04 11.86
N VAL A 14 10.81 -26.54 11.66
CA VAL A 14 10.36 -26.99 10.34
C VAL A 14 10.05 -25.74 9.53
N PHE A 15 10.98 -25.35 8.66
CA PHE A 15 10.73 -24.33 7.65
C PHE A 15 10.02 -25.03 6.49
N ASN A 16 8.68 -24.98 6.49
CA ASN A 16 7.94 -25.29 5.27
C ASN A 16 8.28 -24.18 4.27
N ALA A 17 9.05 -24.52 3.23
CA ALA A 17 9.10 -23.72 2.02
C ALA A 17 7.77 -23.92 1.28
N GLU A 18 6.70 -23.35 1.83
CA GLU A 18 5.43 -23.25 1.13
C GLU A 18 5.65 -22.26 -0.02
N GLY A 19 5.55 -22.77 -1.24
CA GLY A 19 5.59 -21.94 -2.44
C GLY A 19 4.50 -20.88 -2.35
N ALA A 20 4.77 -19.73 -2.97
CA ALA A 20 3.84 -18.61 -3.01
C ALA A 20 2.45 -19.07 -3.49
N VAL A 21 1.42 -18.86 -2.66
CA VAL A 21 0.06 -19.35 -2.93
C VAL A 21 -0.72 -18.30 -3.73
N ASP A 22 -1.36 -18.74 -4.81
CA ASP A 22 -2.37 -17.93 -5.51
C ASP A 22 -3.67 -17.93 -4.71
N TRP A 23 -4.22 -16.75 -4.43
CA TRP A 23 -5.38 -16.58 -3.57
C TRP A 23 -6.45 -15.70 -4.20
N ASN A 24 -7.65 -16.26 -4.39
CA ASN A 24 -8.84 -15.52 -4.77
C ASN A 24 -9.64 -15.15 -3.50
N ILE A 25 -9.82 -13.85 -3.26
CA ILE A 25 -10.52 -13.30 -2.11
C ILE A 25 -11.88 -12.76 -2.58
N ASN A 26 -12.96 -13.26 -1.98
CA ASN A 26 -14.35 -12.90 -2.32
C ASN A 26 -15.13 -12.38 -1.09
N SER A 27 -14.41 -12.04 -0.04
CA SER A 27 -14.92 -11.53 1.24
C SER A 27 -13.80 -10.79 1.93
N SER A 28 -14.09 -9.73 2.69
CA SER A 28 -13.07 -8.90 3.33
C SER A 28 -12.07 -9.70 4.19
N GLN A 29 -10.79 -9.33 4.15
CA GLN A 29 -9.69 -10.03 4.84
C GLN A 29 -8.60 -9.05 5.30
N LEU A 30 -7.84 -9.47 6.31
CA LEU A 30 -6.60 -8.81 6.74
C LEU A 30 -5.42 -9.75 6.47
N ILE A 31 -4.40 -9.24 5.78
CA ILE A 31 -3.14 -9.93 5.49
C ILE A 31 -2.04 -9.31 6.36
N GLU A 32 -1.61 -10.04 7.39
CA GLU A 32 -0.58 -9.57 8.34
C GLU A 32 0.80 -10.22 8.09
N ASN A 33 0.83 -11.37 7.43
CA ASN A 33 2.06 -12.14 7.14
C ASN A 33 1.81 -13.12 5.98
N GLY A 34 2.88 -13.80 5.54
CA GLY A 34 2.83 -14.81 4.48
C GLY A 34 3.56 -14.37 3.21
N SER A 35 3.69 -15.32 2.27
CA SER A 35 4.22 -15.08 0.93
C SER A 35 3.24 -15.63 -0.09
N TYR A 36 2.75 -14.75 -0.95
CA TYR A 36 1.68 -15.04 -1.89
C TYR A 36 2.16 -14.89 -3.33
N GLY A 37 1.58 -15.67 -4.23
CA GLY A 37 1.77 -15.51 -5.66
C GLY A 37 0.90 -14.35 -6.11
N ASN A 38 -0.18 -14.70 -6.80
CA ASN A 38 -1.20 -13.74 -7.21
C ASN A 38 -2.34 -13.69 -6.19
N ILE A 39 -2.61 -12.50 -5.66
CA ILE A 39 -3.82 -12.20 -4.91
C ILE A 39 -4.81 -11.55 -5.87
N ARG A 40 -5.99 -12.16 -6.02
CA ARG A 40 -7.08 -11.64 -6.86
C ARG A 40 -8.26 -11.32 -5.98
N ILE A 41 -8.73 -10.08 -6.02
CA ILE A 41 -9.76 -9.57 -5.14
C ILE A 41 -11.00 -9.29 -5.98
N PHE A 42 -12.09 -9.96 -5.64
CA PHE A 42 -13.39 -9.84 -6.29
C PHE A 42 -14.44 -9.44 -5.25
N ASP A 43 -15.50 -8.77 -5.70
CA ASP A 43 -16.62 -8.51 -4.81
C ASP A 43 -17.50 -9.73 -4.60
N GLY A 44 -18.06 -9.83 -3.40
CA GLY A 44 -19.17 -10.72 -3.12
C GLY A 44 -20.48 -10.17 -3.71
N GLN A 45 -21.49 -11.04 -3.86
CA GLN A 45 -22.76 -10.65 -4.50
C GLN A 45 -23.56 -9.54 -3.77
N SER A 46 -23.21 -9.19 -2.54
CA SER A 46 -23.99 -8.24 -1.73
C SER A 46 -23.18 -7.13 -1.07
N GLU A 47 -21.85 -7.25 -0.99
CA GLU A 47 -21.00 -6.33 -0.24
C GLU A 47 -19.65 -6.17 -0.93
N GLN A 48 -19.10 -4.96 -0.87
CA GLN A 48 -17.75 -4.65 -1.32
C GLN A 48 -16.73 -5.48 -0.52
N THR A 49 -15.85 -6.20 -1.20
CA THR A 49 -14.73 -6.90 -0.58
C THR A 49 -13.61 -5.89 -0.30
N ILE A 50 -13.19 -5.81 0.96
CA ILE A 50 -12.09 -4.95 1.41
C ILE A 50 -10.96 -5.84 1.91
N VAL A 51 -9.79 -5.73 1.28
CA VAL A 51 -8.58 -6.42 1.72
C VAL A 51 -7.59 -5.40 2.24
N GLU A 52 -7.20 -5.57 3.49
CA GLU A 52 -6.17 -4.76 4.14
C GLU A 52 -4.88 -5.58 4.21
N MET A 53 -3.75 -4.97 3.83
CA MET A 53 -2.43 -5.58 3.97
C MET A 53 -1.56 -4.73 4.89
N SER A 54 -1.22 -5.33 6.04
CA SER A 54 -0.34 -4.75 7.05
C SER A 54 0.99 -5.52 7.19
N GLY A 55 1.19 -6.56 6.38
CA GLY A 55 2.46 -7.28 6.29
C GLY A 55 2.42 -8.39 5.24
N GLY A 56 3.48 -9.20 5.20
CA GLY A 56 3.65 -10.23 4.17
C GLY A 56 4.19 -9.69 2.85
N SER A 57 4.32 -10.58 1.86
CA SER A 57 4.75 -10.25 0.51
C SER A 57 3.87 -10.95 -0.52
N CYS A 58 3.64 -10.31 -1.66
CA CYS A 58 2.97 -10.91 -2.80
C CYS A 58 3.63 -10.52 -4.12
N LEU A 59 3.60 -11.43 -5.08
CA LEU A 59 4.09 -11.16 -6.44
C LEU A 59 3.14 -10.18 -7.15
N SER A 60 1.83 -10.42 -7.04
CA SER A 60 0.87 -9.52 -7.66
C SER A 60 -0.43 -9.40 -6.88
N VAL A 61 -1.00 -8.19 -6.87
CA VAL A 61 -2.36 -7.91 -6.42
C VAL A 61 -3.18 -7.43 -7.62
N ILE A 62 -4.33 -8.05 -7.84
CA ILE A 62 -5.25 -7.72 -8.93
C ILE A 62 -6.63 -7.47 -8.33
N THR A 63 -7.16 -6.26 -8.49
CA THR A 63 -8.50 -5.88 -8.00
C THR A 63 -9.52 -5.83 -9.12
N HIS A 64 -10.72 -6.33 -8.87
CA HIS A 64 -11.83 -6.39 -9.82
C HIS A 64 -13.13 -5.81 -9.23
N ASP A 65 -14.15 -5.66 -10.08
CA ASP A 65 -15.50 -5.23 -9.71
C ASP A 65 -15.52 -3.86 -9.00
N THR A 66 -16.08 -3.75 -7.79
CA THR A 66 -16.02 -2.57 -6.91
C THR A 66 -15.12 -2.81 -5.69
N SER A 67 -14.25 -3.83 -5.72
CA SER A 67 -13.44 -4.23 -4.56
C SER A 67 -12.43 -3.17 -4.14
N LYS A 68 -11.89 -3.33 -2.93
CA LYS A 68 -10.95 -2.39 -2.33
C LYS A 68 -9.72 -3.11 -1.79
N PHE A 69 -8.54 -2.56 -2.06
CA PHE A 69 -7.28 -3.01 -1.48
C PHE A 69 -6.54 -1.85 -0.82
N ASP A 70 -6.24 -2.00 0.48
CA ASP A 70 -5.53 -1.00 1.27
C ASP A 70 -4.18 -1.56 1.72
N LEU A 71 -3.09 -0.98 1.20
CA LEU A 71 -1.72 -1.36 1.58
C LEU A 71 -1.17 -0.37 2.61
N HIS A 72 -0.99 -0.85 3.84
CA HIS A 72 -0.37 -0.10 4.95
C HIS A 72 1.10 -0.47 5.14
N SER A 73 1.44 -1.75 4.97
CA SER A 73 2.80 -2.28 5.05
C SER A 73 2.90 -3.66 4.40
N GLY A 74 4.12 -4.15 4.20
CA GLY A 74 4.40 -5.37 3.40
C GLY A 74 4.95 -5.01 2.02
N SER A 75 4.90 -5.97 1.09
CA SER A 75 5.33 -5.74 -0.29
C SER A 75 4.40 -6.36 -1.34
N ALA A 76 4.26 -5.66 -2.46
CA ALA A 76 3.58 -6.13 -3.66
C ALA A 76 4.40 -5.74 -4.90
N ASP A 77 4.89 -6.71 -5.67
CA ASP A 77 5.75 -6.37 -6.81
C ASP A 77 4.92 -5.69 -7.92
N VAL A 78 3.74 -6.24 -8.22
CA VAL A 78 2.85 -5.70 -9.26
C VAL A 78 1.42 -5.49 -8.74
N ILE A 79 0.92 -4.27 -8.80
CA ILE A 79 -0.49 -3.97 -8.52
C ILE A 79 -1.20 -3.67 -9.83
N THR A 80 -2.32 -4.34 -10.06
CA THR A 80 -3.20 -4.11 -11.21
C THR A 80 -4.61 -3.76 -10.76
N VAL A 81 -5.15 -2.66 -11.28
CA VAL A 81 -6.46 -2.13 -10.87
C VAL A 81 -7.46 -2.14 -12.03
N TYR A 82 -8.50 -2.98 -11.93
CA TYR A 82 -9.58 -3.10 -12.93
C TYR A 82 -10.93 -2.59 -12.44
N ASP A 83 -11.86 -2.49 -13.40
CA ASP A 83 -13.27 -2.16 -13.22
C ASP A 83 -13.49 -0.87 -12.42
N SER A 84 -14.35 -0.88 -11.41
CA SER A 84 -14.59 0.25 -10.49
C SER A 84 -13.92 0.02 -9.13
N SER A 85 -12.89 -0.83 -9.08
CA SER A 85 -12.16 -1.13 -7.86
C SER A 85 -11.24 0.02 -7.45
N ALA A 86 -10.85 0.03 -6.17
CA ALA A 86 -9.97 1.05 -5.62
C ALA A 86 -8.79 0.45 -4.86
N VAL A 87 -7.58 0.97 -5.14
CA VAL A 87 -6.37 0.68 -4.36
C VAL A 87 -5.94 1.93 -3.62
N ASN A 88 -5.65 1.81 -2.32
CA ASN A 88 -5.06 2.87 -1.51
C ASN A 88 -3.69 2.46 -1.00
N LEU A 89 -2.67 3.26 -1.29
CA LEU A 89 -1.30 3.03 -0.84
C LEU A 89 -0.93 4.04 0.25
N PHE A 90 -0.80 3.53 1.48
CA PHE A 90 -0.38 4.31 2.66
C PHE A 90 1.07 4.02 3.07
N GLY A 91 1.65 2.92 2.58
CA GLY A 91 3.00 2.49 2.91
C GLY A 91 3.37 1.20 2.18
N GLY A 92 4.41 0.52 2.68
CA GLY A 92 4.93 -0.71 2.10
C GLY A 92 5.90 -0.49 0.94
N ALA A 93 6.24 -1.59 0.27
CA ALA A 93 7.07 -1.60 -0.93
C ALA A 93 6.24 -2.04 -2.13
N VAL A 94 6.13 -1.16 -3.13
CA VAL A 94 5.45 -1.45 -4.40
C VAL A 94 6.43 -1.20 -5.53
N GLU A 95 6.67 -2.21 -6.37
CA GLU A 95 7.61 -2.04 -7.49
C GLU A 95 6.91 -1.39 -8.69
N SER A 96 5.73 -1.89 -9.07
CA SER A 96 4.99 -1.37 -10.22
C SER A 96 3.48 -1.34 -10.04
N VAL A 97 2.84 -0.40 -10.73
CA VAL A 97 1.39 -0.25 -10.75
C VAL A 97 0.89 -0.07 -12.18
N TYR A 98 -0.15 -0.84 -12.51
CA TYR A 98 -0.92 -0.72 -13.75
C TYR A 98 -2.39 -0.42 -13.42
N VAL A 99 -2.86 0.76 -13.82
CA VAL A 99 -4.25 1.20 -13.57
C VAL A 99 -5.00 1.19 -14.89
N ASN A 100 -5.94 0.25 -15.07
CA ASN A 100 -6.73 0.18 -16.30
C ASN A 100 -7.96 1.09 -16.22
N THR A 101 -8.96 0.70 -15.44
CA THR A 101 -10.23 1.43 -15.30
C THR A 101 -10.60 1.77 -13.87
N GLY A 102 -9.93 1.17 -12.88
CA GLY A 102 -10.19 1.46 -11.47
C GLY A 102 -9.47 2.70 -10.97
N ILE A 103 -9.38 2.86 -9.66
CA ILE A 103 -8.82 4.05 -9.01
C ILE A 103 -7.62 3.66 -8.16
N LEU A 104 -6.51 4.38 -8.33
CA LEU A 104 -5.38 4.36 -7.39
C LEU A 104 -5.32 5.66 -6.60
N ASN A 105 -5.29 5.56 -5.28
CA ASN A 105 -4.95 6.68 -4.39
C ASN A 105 -3.59 6.39 -3.75
N LEU A 106 -2.68 7.34 -3.87
CA LEU A 106 -1.37 7.28 -3.22
C LEU A 106 -1.27 8.39 -2.18
N TYR A 107 -0.92 8.01 -0.96
CA TYR A 107 -0.77 8.92 0.17
C TYR A 107 0.71 9.03 0.54
N GLY A 108 1.29 10.21 0.31
CA GLY A 108 2.70 10.47 0.57
C GLY A 108 3.01 11.96 0.54
N TYR A 109 4.28 12.31 0.66
CA TYR A 109 4.75 13.69 0.55
C TYR A 109 6.05 13.78 -0.28
N ASP A 110 6.41 15.00 -0.67
CA ASP A 110 7.51 15.30 -1.60
C ASP A 110 7.46 14.46 -2.90
N LEU A 111 6.26 14.37 -3.48
CA LEU A 111 6.00 13.57 -4.67
C LEU A 111 6.70 14.17 -5.89
N SER A 112 7.48 13.35 -6.59
CA SER A 112 8.23 13.76 -7.79
C SER A 112 8.13 12.71 -8.89
N ILE A 113 7.71 13.16 -10.08
CA ILE A 113 7.60 12.34 -11.28
C ILE A 113 8.92 12.41 -12.05
N GLN A 114 9.47 11.25 -12.39
CA GLN A 114 10.69 11.08 -13.18
C GLN A 114 10.42 10.19 -14.40
N ASN A 115 11.29 10.25 -15.41
CA ASN A 115 11.26 9.36 -16.58
C ASN A 115 9.89 9.29 -17.30
N HIS A 116 9.22 10.44 -17.45
CA HIS A 116 7.86 10.49 -17.97
C HIS A 116 7.82 10.35 -19.50
N ASP A 117 7.34 9.20 -19.98
CA ASP A 117 6.87 9.00 -21.35
C ASP A 117 5.35 9.20 -21.41
N VAL A 118 4.97 10.44 -21.73
CA VAL A 118 3.59 10.91 -21.87
C VAL A 118 2.78 10.04 -22.85
N SER A 119 3.43 9.49 -23.88
CA SER A 119 2.72 8.78 -24.94
C SER A 119 2.18 7.42 -24.50
N ASN A 120 2.86 6.80 -23.53
CA ASN A 120 2.53 5.47 -23.03
C ASN A 120 2.01 5.48 -21.58
N GLY A 121 1.90 6.65 -20.94
CA GLY A 121 1.51 6.76 -19.53
C GLY A 121 2.52 6.06 -18.61
N ILE A 122 3.80 6.08 -18.98
CA ILE A 122 4.88 5.42 -18.24
C ILE A 122 5.69 6.48 -17.49
N PHE A 123 5.88 6.31 -16.20
CA PHE A 123 6.73 7.19 -15.39
C PHE A 123 7.13 6.52 -14.08
N ASN A 124 8.19 7.04 -13.44
CA ASN A 124 8.53 6.70 -12.07
C ASN A 124 7.97 7.78 -11.15
N LEU A 125 7.28 7.39 -10.09
CA LEU A 125 6.88 8.28 -9.03
C LEU A 125 7.75 8.01 -7.81
N THR A 126 8.39 9.05 -7.32
CA THR A 126 9.21 9.02 -6.10
C THR A 126 8.58 9.89 -5.03
N GLY A 127 8.85 9.60 -3.76
CA GLY A 127 8.37 10.37 -2.62
C GLY A 127 8.66 9.68 -1.30
N TYR A 128 7.97 10.10 -0.26
CA TYR A 128 8.07 9.52 1.08
C TYR A 128 6.69 9.14 1.63
N TRP A 129 6.62 8.02 2.33
CA TRP A 129 5.47 7.61 3.13
C TRP A 129 5.39 8.43 4.43
N GLU A 130 4.25 8.41 5.12
CA GLU A 130 4.05 9.14 6.39
C GLU A 130 5.11 8.83 7.46
N ASN A 131 5.65 7.61 7.46
CA ASN A 131 6.71 7.18 8.38
C ASN A 131 8.13 7.67 7.99
N GLY A 132 8.27 8.42 6.90
CA GLY A 132 9.53 8.93 6.36
C GLY A 132 10.32 7.95 5.50
N ALA A 133 9.81 6.75 5.24
CA ALA A 133 10.45 5.82 4.32
C ALA A 133 10.25 6.30 2.87
N ALA A 134 11.35 6.37 2.11
CA ALA A 134 11.31 6.70 0.70
C ALA A 134 10.69 5.57 -0.13
N PHE A 135 10.04 5.92 -1.24
CA PHE A 135 9.58 4.97 -2.24
C PHE A 135 9.90 5.45 -3.66
N GLU A 136 9.95 4.48 -4.58
CA GLU A 136 9.95 4.66 -6.01
C GLU A 136 9.00 3.62 -6.60
N ILE A 137 7.99 4.06 -7.35
CA ILE A 137 6.96 3.21 -7.95
C ILE A 137 6.98 3.43 -9.45
N TYR A 138 7.11 2.34 -10.21
CA TYR A 138 7.00 2.34 -11.66
C TYR A 138 5.53 2.28 -12.09
N PHE A 139 5.05 3.31 -12.77
CA PHE A 139 3.71 3.33 -13.34
C PHE A 139 3.76 2.88 -14.79
N GLU A 140 3.01 1.83 -15.12
CA GLU A 140 2.80 1.39 -16.50
C GLU A 140 1.40 1.79 -16.95
N ARG A 141 1.32 2.55 -18.06
CA ARG A 141 0.04 2.93 -18.70
C ARG A 141 -0.97 3.58 -17.74
N ALA A 142 -0.48 4.33 -16.76
CA ALA A 142 -1.32 5.12 -15.89
C ALA A 142 -1.40 6.56 -16.41
N TYR A 143 -2.61 7.09 -16.44
CA TYR A 143 -2.88 8.48 -16.76
C TYR A 143 -3.26 9.21 -15.46
N LEU A 144 -2.35 10.08 -14.99
CA LEU A 144 -2.46 10.83 -13.73
C LEU A 144 -3.69 11.75 -13.65
N ASP A 145 -4.35 12.00 -14.76
CA ASP A 145 -5.51 12.90 -14.86
C ASP A 145 -6.86 12.17 -14.84
N GLN A 146 -6.88 10.84 -14.87
CA GLN A 146 -8.13 10.07 -14.97
C GLN A 146 -8.35 9.15 -13.77
N ASN A 147 -7.34 8.34 -13.43
CA ASN A 147 -7.53 7.16 -12.57
C ASN A 147 -6.51 7.07 -11.43
N THR A 148 -5.59 8.02 -11.32
CA THR A 148 -4.58 8.06 -10.27
C THR A 148 -4.64 9.39 -9.55
N PHE A 149 -4.89 9.36 -8.24
CA PHE A 149 -4.98 10.54 -7.40
C PHE A 149 -3.82 10.56 -6.41
N LEU A 150 -3.07 11.65 -6.43
CA LEU A 150 -1.97 11.88 -5.51
C LEU A 150 -2.47 12.73 -4.33
N HIS A 151 -2.47 12.16 -3.14
CA HIS A 151 -2.87 12.83 -1.91
C HIS A 151 -1.61 13.26 -1.16
N GLU A 152 -1.27 14.55 -1.26
CA GLU A 152 -0.18 15.14 -0.49
C GLU A 152 -0.62 15.27 0.98
N VAL A 153 0.02 14.52 1.86
CA VAL A 153 -0.25 14.59 3.31
C VAL A 153 0.52 15.77 3.90
N PRO A 154 -0.15 16.80 4.45
CA PRO A 154 0.56 17.94 5.01
C PRO A 154 1.44 17.51 6.17
N GLU A 155 2.70 17.94 6.18
CA GLU A 155 3.58 17.70 7.31
C GLU A 155 2.97 18.21 8.63
N PRO A 156 3.23 17.56 9.78
CA PRO A 156 2.71 18.01 11.08
C PRO A 156 3.05 19.47 11.41
N ALA A 157 4.20 19.96 10.93
CA ALA A 157 4.61 21.34 11.09
C ALA A 157 3.69 22.33 10.36
N THR A 158 3.18 21.96 9.19
CA THR A 158 2.24 22.77 8.41
C THR A 158 0.93 22.96 9.16
N VAL A 159 0.39 21.88 9.74
CA VAL A 159 -0.83 21.94 10.56
C VAL A 159 -0.62 22.82 11.80
N LEU A 160 0.52 22.66 12.48
CA LEU A 160 0.87 23.48 13.63
C LEU A 160 0.95 24.97 13.25
N PHE A 161 1.59 25.28 12.12
CA PHE A 161 1.71 26.66 11.65
C PHE A 161 0.35 27.29 11.34
N PHE A 162 -0.57 26.56 10.68
CA PHE A 162 -1.93 27.04 10.42
C PHE A 162 -2.74 27.21 11.72
N GLY A 163 -2.60 26.29 12.67
CA GLY A 163 -3.23 26.41 13.98
C GLY A 163 -2.77 27.66 14.74
N LEU A 164 -1.45 27.91 14.76
CA LEU A 164 -0.87 29.08 15.41
C LEU A 164 -1.26 30.39 14.69
N ALA A 165 -1.19 30.42 13.36
CA ALA A 165 -1.60 31.59 12.58
C ALA A 165 -3.09 31.91 12.78
N GLY A 166 -3.95 30.90 12.77
CA GLY A 166 -5.38 31.03 13.06
C GLY A 166 -5.64 31.53 14.49
N GLY A 167 -4.91 31.02 15.48
CA GLY A 167 -4.99 31.47 16.87
C GLY A 167 -4.60 32.94 17.05
N VAL A 168 -3.53 33.39 16.38
CA VAL A 168 -3.10 34.80 16.39
C VAL A 168 -4.17 35.70 15.75
N LEU A 169 -4.74 35.31 14.61
CA LEU A 169 -5.80 36.07 13.95
C LEU A 169 -7.09 36.13 14.78
N TYR A 170 -7.45 35.04 15.46
CA TYR A 170 -8.62 34.98 16.34
C TYR A 170 -8.48 35.94 17.52
N ASN A 171 -7.32 35.93 18.19
CA ASN A 171 -7.08 36.80 19.35
C ASN A 171 -7.09 38.28 18.98
N ARG A 172 -6.64 38.63 17.77
CA ARG A 172 -6.70 40.02 17.25
C ARG A 172 -8.10 40.53 16.96
N ARG A 173 -9.10 39.67 16.79
CA ARG A 173 -10.51 40.08 16.60
C ARG A 173 -11.24 40.37 17.92
N LYS A 174 -10.70 39.92 19.05
CA LYS A 174 -11.32 40.10 20.38
C LYS A 174 -10.76 41.28 21.17
N ALA A 175 -9.58 41.77 20.79
CA ALA A 175 -9.00 43.01 21.32
C ALA A 175 -9.50 44.21 20.53
#